data_AF-A0A9D9R0U7-F1
#
_entry.id   AF-A0A9D9R0U7-F1
#
_cell.length_a   1.000
_cell.length_b   1.000
_cell.length_c   1.000
_cell.angle_alpha   90.00
_cell.angle_beta   90.00
_cell.angle_gamma   90.00
#
_symmetry.space_group_name_H-M   'P 1'
#
loop_
_entity.id
_entity.type
_entity.pdbx_description
1 polymer ?
#
loop_
_entity_poly.entity_id
_entity_poly.type
_entity_poly.pdbx_seq_one_letter_code
_entity_poly.pdbx_strand_id
1 'polypeptide(L)'
;MRITALFLTVFGLLGFLTSCAHTNPPPIDMQQAIQRATTPCDHEALVKYYDETVRELRSKIKEHKKMLESYGSVTFDYGKEGLALQSYSKNLIALYEQAVQVNIDMANSHRSMAGETK
;
A
#
# COMPACT_ATOMS: atom_id res chain seq x y z
N MET A 1 31.52 -40.32 10.46
CA MET A 1 31.35 -39.24 9.46
C MET A 1 29.95 -39.23 8.80
N ARG A 2 28.89 -39.73 9.47
CA ARG A 2 27.51 -39.70 8.94
C ARG A 2 26.55 -38.80 9.74
N ILE A 3 26.90 -38.49 11.00
CA ILE A 3 26.10 -37.64 11.89
C ILE A 3 26.41 -36.16 11.66
N THR A 4 27.64 -35.81 11.30
CA THR A 4 28.04 -34.42 10.97
C THR A 4 27.40 -33.89 9.68
N ALA A 5 26.98 -34.77 8.76
CA ALA A 5 26.31 -34.37 7.52
C ALA A 5 24.82 -34.04 7.72
N LEU A 6 24.19 -34.59 8.76
CA LEU A 6 22.77 -34.33 9.09
C LEU A 6 22.56 -32.97 9.77
N PHE A 7 23.57 -32.44 10.47
CA PHE A 7 23.48 -31.10 11.06
C PHE A 7 23.63 -29.98 10.00
N LEU A 8 24.36 -30.23 8.91
CA LEU A 8 24.54 -29.27 7.83
C LEU A 8 23.29 -29.10 6.94
N THR A 9 22.40 -30.10 6.88
CA THR A 9 21.15 -30.01 6.12
C THR A 9 20.02 -29.31 6.88
N VAL A 10 20.03 -29.32 8.22
CA VAL A 10 19.01 -28.64 9.03
C VAL A 10 19.24 -27.12 9.08
N PHE A 11 20.49 -26.66 9.00
CA PHE A 11 20.80 -25.21 9.06
C PHE A 11 20.52 -24.46 7.75
N GLY A 12 20.38 -25.17 6.62
CA GLY A 12 20.13 -24.58 5.30
C GLY A 12 18.71 -24.05 5.06
N LEU A 13 17.76 -24.35 5.95
CA LEU A 13 16.35 -23.94 5.79
C LEU A 13 15.97 -22.71 6.64
N LEU A 14 16.85 -22.21 7.51
CA LEU A 14 16.59 -21.02 8.35
C LEU A 14 17.00 -19.69 7.68
N GLY A 15 17.25 -19.68 6.36
CA GLY A 15 17.83 -18.53 5.65
C GLY A 15 16.85 -17.58 4.93
N PHE A 16 15.54 -17.82 4.93
CA PHE A 16 14.61 -17.06 4.07
C PHE A 16 13.41 -16.43 4.80
N LEU A 17 13.62 -15.93 6.01
CA LEU A 17 12.69 -14.99 6.65
C LEU A 17 13.33 -13.60 6.82
N THR A 18 14.03 -13.09 5.81
CA THR A 18 14.12 -11.63 5.64
C THR A 18 12.78 -11.16 5.08
N SER A 19 11.73 -11.30 5.90
CA SER A 19 10.49 -10.57 5.72
C SER A 19 10.90 -9.13 5.50
N CYS A 20 10.52 -8.55 4.36
CA CYS A 20 10.66 -7.13 4.13
C CYS A 20 10.07 -6.44 5.36
N ALA A 21 10.92 -5.88 6.22
CA ALA A 21 10.47 -4.99 7.26
C ALA A 21 9.88 -3.82 6.49
N HIS A 22 8.55 -3.82 6.33
CA HIS A 22 7.82 -2.68 5.80
C HIS A 22 7.98 -1.61 6.87
N THR A 23 9.08 -0.85 6.76
CA THR A 23 9.34 0.30 7.60
C THR A 23 8.27 1.31 7.23
N ASN A 24 7.14 1.26 7.93
CA ASN A 24 6.19 2.35 7.90
C ASN A 24 6.99 3.58 8.36
N PRO A 25 7.17 4.60 7.51
CA PRO A 25 7.77 5.84 7.97
C PRO A 25 6.94 6.34 9.16
N PRO A 26 7.59 6.98 10.16
CA PRO A 26 6.88 7.50 11.32
C PRO A 26 5.69 8.35 10.87
N PRO A 27 4.54 8.27 11.55
CA PRO A 27 3.33 8.97 11.14
C PRO A 27 3.61 10.47 11.00
N ILE A 28 3.49 10.96 9.77
CA ILE A 28 3.64 12.39 9.47
C ILE A 28 2.31 13.07 9.81
N ASP A 29 2.37 14.12 10.62
CA ASP A 29 1.25 15.04 10.75
C ASP A 29 1.11 15.81 9.43
N MET A 30 0.24 15.29 8.56
CA MET A 30 0.04 15.86 7.23
C MET A 30 -0.51 17.29 7.27
N GLN A 31 -1.33 17.61 8.28
CA GLN A 31 -1.86 18.97 8.41
C GLN A 31 -0.72 19.95 8.69
N GLN A 32 0.17 19.60 9.63
CA GLN A 32 1.35 20.40 9.93
C GLN A 32 2.32 20.46 8.74
N ALA A 33 2.53 19.36 8.03
CA ALA A 33 3.41 19.30 6.87
C ALA A 33 2.94 20.20 5.73
N ILE A 34 1.63 20.21 5.44
CA ILE A 34 1.03 21.11 4.44
C ILE A 34 1.16 22.57 4.87
N GLN A 35 0.88 22.89 6.14
CA GLN A 35 0.94 24.28 6.65
C GLN A 35 2.35 24.86 6.65
N ARG A 36 3.37 24.02 6.83
CA ARG A 36 4.77 24.47 6.90
C ARG A 36 5.48 24.48 5.55
N ALA A 37 4.89 23.91 4.50
CA ALA A 37 5.51 23.86 3.19
C ALA A 37 5.53 25.25 2.55
N THR A 38 6.72 25.82 2.41
CA THR A 38 6.91 27.19 1.90
C THR A 38 7.95 27.27 0.79
N THR A 39 8.83 26.28 0.69
CA THR A 39 9.87 26.20 -0.34
C THR A 39 9.50 25.18 -1.43
N PRO A 40 10.09 25.29 -2.63
CA PRO A 40 9.96 24.26 -3.66
C PRO A 40 10.28 22.86 -3.15
N CYS A 41 11.31 22.73 -2.30
CA CYS A 41 11.73 21.45 -1.72
C CYS A 41 10.66 20.87 -0.78
N ASP A 42 9.99 21.69 0.02
CA ASP A 42 8.90 21.22 0.90
C ASP A 42 7.73 20.68 0.09
N HIS A 43 7.38 21.38 -0.99
CA HIS A 43 6.31 20.94 -1.90
C HIS A 43 6.70 19.66 -2.65
N GLU A 44 7.96 19.52 -3.10
CA GLU A 44 8.47 18.29 -3.71
C GLU A 44 8.42 17.09 -2.74
N ALA A 45 8.68 17.31 -1.44
CA ALA A 45 8.54 16.27 -0.42
C ALA A 45 7.08 15.80 -0.27
N LEU A 46 6.12 16.73 -0.31
CA LEU A 46 4.69 16.40 -0.29
C LEU A 46 4.24 15.67 -1.57
N VAL A 47 4.75 16.04 -2.74
CA VAL A 47 4.52 15.30 -3.99
C VAL A 47 4.97 13.85 -3.86
N LYS A 48 6.18 13.63 -3.33
CA LYS A 48 6.71 12.28 -3.14
C LYS A 48 5.82 11.46 -2.20
N TYR A 49 5.37 12.03 -1.09
CA TYR A 49 4.47 11.37 -0.14
C TYR A 49 3.15 10.95 -0.79
N TYR A 50 2.50 11.86 -1.52
CA TYR A 50 1.23 11.55 -2.16
C TYR A 50 1.40 10.52 -3.30
N ASP A 51 2.48 10.60 -4.07
CA ASP A 51 2.79 9.60 -5.11
C ASP A 51 3.07 8.21 -4.50
N GLU A 52 3.75 8.13 -3.36
CA GLU A 52 3.95 6.89 -2.60
C GLU A 52 2.63 6.32 -2.11
N THR A 53 1.77 7.18 -1.54
CA THR A 53 0.43 6.79 -1.08
C THR A 53 -0.43 6.26 -2.23
N VAL A 54 -0.38 6.88 -3.42
CA VAL A 54 -1.07 6.38 -4.62
C VAL A 54 -0.58 4.97 -5.00
N ARG A 55 0.73 4.70 -4.93
CA ARG A 55 1.28 3.37 -5.22
C ARG A 55 0.75 2.32 -4.23
N GLU A 56 0.74 2.66 -2.94
CA GLU A 56 0.22 1.77 -1.90
C GLU A 56 -1.28 1.48 -2.09
N LEU A 57 -2.09 2.52 -2.32
CA LEU A 57 -3.53 2.38 -2.54
C LEU A 57 -3.84 1.54 -3.78
N ARG A 58 -3.10 1.73 -4.88
CA ARG A 58 -3.22 0.89 -6.08
C ARG A 58 -2.87 -0.57 -5.82
N SER A 59 -1.88 -0.83 -4.96
CA SER A 59 -1.56 -2.20 -4.51
C SER A 59 -2.73 -2.82 -3.74
N LYS A 60 -3.31 -2.08 -2.79
CA LYS A 60 -4.49 -2.51 -2.02
C LYS A 60 -5.71 -2.77 -2.90
N ILE A 61 -5.96 -1.92 -3.90
CA ILE A 61 -7.02 -2.14 -4.90
C ILE A 61 -6.80 -3.46 -5.64
N LYS A 62 -5.56 -3.74 -6.08
CA LYS A 62 -5.22 -4.99 -6.79
C LYS A 62 -5.45 -6.21 -5.89
N GLU A 63 -5.07 -6.13 -4.62
CA GLU A 63 -5.29 -7.19 -3.64
C GLU A 63 -6.78 -7.49 -3.46
N HIS A 64 -7.62 -6.47 -3.25
CA HIS A 64 -9.05 -6.67 -3.09
C HIS A 64 -9.75 -7.13 -4.39
N LYS A 65 -9.27 -6.72 -5.57
CA LYS A 65 -9.76 -7.25 -6.85
C LYS A 65 -9.49 -8.75 -6.99
N LYS A 66 -8.27 -9.20 -6.64
CA LYS A 66 -7.92 -10.63 -6.60
C LYS A 66 -8.77 -11.41 -5.59
N MET A 67 -9.04 -10.83 -4.42
CA MET A 67 -9.90 -11.42 -3.41
C MET A 67 -11.34 -11.58 -3.92
N LEU A 68 -11.87 -10.57 -4.61
CA LEU A 68 -13.20 -10.61 -5.21
C LEU A 68 -13.33 -11.70 -6.29
N GLU A 69 -12.30 -11.87 -7.14
CA GLU A 69 -12.22 -12.96 -8.12
C GLU A 69 -12.28 -14.33 -7.44
N SER A 70 -11.57 -14.50 -6.32
CA SER A 70 -11.57 -15.76 -5.56
C SER A 70 -12.93 -16.09 -4.92
N TYR A 71 -13.72 -15.08 -4.55
CA TYR A 71 -15.08 -15.29 -4.05
C TYR A 71 -16.09 -15.60 -5.17
N GLY A 72 -15.79 -15.19 -6.41
CA GLY A 72 -16.63 -15.45 -7.57
C GLY A 72 -16.37 -16.79 -8.24
N SER A 73 -15.21 -17.42 -8.01
CA SER A 73 -14.89 -18.75 -8.55
C SER A 73 -15.38 -19.91 -7.67
N VAL A 74 -15.70 -19.63 -6.40
CA VAL A 74 -16.19 -20.61 -5.41
C VAL A 74 -17.65 -20.30 -5.07
N THR A 75 -18.53 -20.37 -6.07
CA THR A 75 -19.94 -19.95 -5.95
C THR A 75 -20.81 -20.91 -5.15
N PHE A 76 -20.30 -22.08 -4.73
CA PHE A 76 -21.12 -23.10 -4.08
C PHE A 76 -21.03 -23.10 -2.53
N ASP A 77 -19.95 -22.59 -1.93
CA ASP A 77 -19.65 -22.90 -0.51
C ASP A 77 -19.88 -21.76 0.50
N TYR A 78 -19.92 -20.49 0.09
CA TYR A 78 -19.82 -19.38 1.07
C TYR A 78 -21.15 -18.80 1.59
N GLY A 79 -22.29 -19.10 0.96
CA GLY A 79 -23.59 -18.59 1.41
C GLY A 79 -23.63 -17.07 1.67
N LYS A 80 -24.25 -16.64 2.79
CA LYS A 80 -24.39 -15.21 3.14
C LYS A 80 -23.05 -14.53 3.49
N GLU A 81 -22.11 -15.27 4.06
CA GLU A 81 -20.81 -14.74 4.49
C GLU A 81 -19.95 -14.36 3.28
N GLY A 82 -19.97 -15.18 2.22
CA GLY A 82 -19.31 -14.85 0.96
C GLY A 82 -19.84 -13.57 0.32
N LEU A 83 -21.17 -13.39 0.32
CA LEU A 83 -21.79 -12.16 -0.19
C LEU A 83 -21.37 -10.92 0.63
N ALA A 84 -21.28 -11.05 1.95
CA ALA A 84 -20.80 -9.98 2.82
C ALA A 84 -19.34 -9.61 2.53
N LEU A 85 -18.46 -10.61 2.37
CA LEU A 85 -17.05 -10.41 2.01
C LEU A 85 -16.87 -9.78 0.62
N GLN A 86 -17.69 -10.18 -0.36
CA GLN A 86 -17.72 -9.55 -1.68
C GLN A 86 -18.15 -8.08 -1.60
N SER A 87 -19.21 -7.78 -0.85
CA SER A 87 -19.69 -6.40 -0.65
C SER A 87 -18.63 -5.55 0.04
N TYR A 88 -18.01 -6.08 1.09
CA TYR A 88 -16.93 -5.42 1.80
C TYR A 88 -15.74 -5.10 0.88
N SER A 89 -15.31 -6.08 0.06
CA SER A 89 -14.22 -5.89 -0.91
C SER A 89 -14.53 -4.82 -1.94
N LYS A 90 -15.76 -4.80 -2.48
CA LYS A 90 -16.21 -3.78 -3.43
C LYS A 90 -16.18 -2.38 -2.81
N ASN A 91 -16.64 -2.25 -1.57
CA ASN A 91 -16.61 -0.97 -0.85
C ASN A 91 -15.18 -0.49 -0.62
N LEU A 92 -14.26 -1.37 -0.20
CA LEU A 92 -12.85 -1.01 -0.03
C LEU A 92 -12.18 -0.60 -1.35
N ILE A 93 -12.47 -1.30 -2.45
CA ILE A 93 -11.98 -0.91 -3.78
C ILE A 93 -12.44 0.52 -4.11
N ALA A 94 -13.73 0.81 -3.95
CA ALA A 94 -14.28 2.14 -4.24
C ALA A 94 -13.66 3.24 -3.37
N LEU A 95 -13.50 2.98 -2.06
CA LEU A 95 -12.86 3.92 -1.13
C LEU A 95 -11.39 4.18 -1.50
N TYR A 96 -10.64 3.14 -1.85
CA TYR A 96 -9.26 3.32 -2.27
C TYR A 96 -9.14 4.00 -3.64
N GLU A 97 -10.05 3.76 -4.58
CA GLU A 97 -10.08 4.46 -5.86
C GLU A 97 -10.35 5.96 -5.67
N GLN A 98 -11.27 6.32 -4.76
CA GLN A 98 -11.48 7.73 -4.36
C GLN A 98 -10.23 8.32 -3.71
N ALA A 99 -9.59 7.59 -2.78
CA ALA A 99 -8.38 8.04 -2.14
C ALA A 99 -7.23 8.22 -3.13
N VAL A 100 -7.10 7.35 -4.15
CA VAL A 100 -6.12 7.52 -5.24
C VAL A 100 -6.34 8.86 -5.94
N GLN A 101 -7.59 9.19 -6.29
CA GLN A 101 -7.88 10.45 -6.97
C GLN A 101 -7.52 11.66 -6.11
N VAL A 102 -7.93 11.67 -4.83
CA VAL A 102 -7.58 12.75 -3.90
C VAL A 102 -6.07 12.92 -3.77
N ASN A 103 -5.31 11.83 -3.63
CA ASN A 103 -3.85 11.91 -3.51
C ASN A 103 -3.18 12.39 -4.81
N ILE A 104 -3.71 12.02 -5.99
CA ILE A 104 -3.24 12.56 -7.27
C ILE A 104 -3.47 14.07 -7.34
N ASP A 105 -4.66 14.54 -6.96
CA ASP A 105 -5.02 15.95 -6.99
C ASP A 105 -4.14 16.76 -6.02
N MET A 106 -3.87 16.23 -4.82
CA MET A 106 -2.95 16.84 -3.87
C MET A 106 -1.51 16.89 -4.41
N ALA A 107 -1.01 15.81 -5.00
CA ALA A 107 0.31 15.79 -5.63
C ALA A 107 0.41 16.84 -6.75
N ASN A 108 -0.62 16.96 -7.60
CA ASN A 108 -0.65 17.95 -8.67
C ASN A 108 -0.65 19.39 -8.13
N SER A 109 -1.42 19.67 -7.08
CA SER A 109 -1.43 20.99 -6.43
C SER A 109 -0.03 21.37 -5.92
N HIS A 110 0.68 20.44 -5.28
CA HIS A 110 2.05 20.70 -4.81
C HIS A 110 3.07 20.83 -5.94
N ARG A 111 2.91 20.11 -7.07
CA ARG A 111 3.76 20.32 -8.27
C ARG A 111 3.62 21.75 -8.80
N SER A 112 2.40 22.29 -8.85
CA SER A 112 2.17 23.68 -9.26
C SER A 112 2.84 24.66 -8.31
N MET A 113 2.64 24.51 -6.99
CA MET A 113 3.24 25.40 -5.99
C MET A 113 4.78 25.35 -6.00
N ALA A 114 5.38 24.18 -6.23
CA ALA A 114 6.84 24.04 -6.40
C ALA A 114 7.38 24.74 -7.66
N GLY A 115 6.55 24.87 -8.70
CA GLY A 115 6.89 25.59 -9.94
C GLY A 115 6.72 27.10 -9.83
N GLU A 116 5.72 27.57 -9.07
CA GLU A 116 5.45 29.00 -8.82
C GLU A 116 6.49 29.65 -7.89
N THR A 117 7.16 28.85 -7.05
CA THR A 117 8.15 29.30 -6.07
C THR A 117 9.61 29.23 -6.57
N LYS A 118 9.83 28.91 -7.86
CA LYS A 118 11.15 28.94 -8.53
C LYS A 118 11.50 30.34 -9.03
#